data_AF-A0A533UXZ4-F1
#
_entry.id   AF-A0A533UXZ4-F1
#
_cell.length_a   1.000
_cell.length_b   1.000
_cell.length_c   1.000
_cell.angle_alpha   90.00
_cell.angle_beta   90.00
_cell.angle_gamma   90.00
#
_symmetry.space_group_name_H-M   'P 1'
#
loop_
_entity.id
_entity.type
_entity.pdbx_description
1 polymer ?
#
loop_
_entity_poly.entity_id
_entity_poly.type
_entity_poly.pdbx_seq_one_letter_code
_entity_poly.pdbx_strand_id
1 'polypeptide(L)'
;MLKKTSFITASNLESSAINLKDKIVPEFQSVHEKEITQTKPDSDSTTKLTSTDNPHDHNQDVEIRSLKRAKDNFLISNAEYTSTYVKLPLVNDTNLNIDTPPFKSFFINRILEGMKTKDREKIQKGEINASEIIDYKVDSDQNGNIKSITVSNYREKERLNEILNTATWVFTRMLEKGN
;
A
#
# COMPACT_ATOMS: atom_id res chain seq x y z
N MET A 1 -37.72 6.45 -58.65
CA MET A 1 -38.71 6.97 -57.67
C MET A 1 -37.95 7.59 -56.51
N LEU A 2 -38.14 8.88 -56.27
CA LEU A 2 -37.42 9.69 -55.28
C LEU A 2 -38.35 9.91 -54.07
N LYS A 3 -37.96 9.51 -52.85
CA LYS A 3 -38.74 9.77 -51.63
C LYS A 3 -38.22 11.03 -50.94
N LYS A 4 -39.10 12.01 -50.80
CA LYS A 4 -38.88 13.32 -50.20
C LYS A 4 -38.91 13.24 -48.67
N THR A 5 -37.89 13.85 -48.07
CA THR A 5 -37.81 14.67 -46.84
C THR A 5 -38.95 14.67 -45.83
N SER A 6 -38.62 14.62 -44.53
CA SER A 6 -38.85 15.71 -43.56
C SER A 6 -38.11 15.45 -42.25
N PHE A 7 -37.39 16.46 -41.76
CA PHE A 7 -36.72 16.51 -40.45
C PHE A 7 -37.65 17.20 -39.43
N ILE A 8 -37.67 16.75 -38.17
CA ILE A 8 -38.31 17.48 -37.07
C ILE A 8 -37.24 17.88 -36.05
N THR A 9 -37.18 19.19 -35.79
CA THR A 9 -36.36 19.87 -34.79
C THR A 9 -37.00 19.74 -33.42
N ALA A 10 -36.23 19.35 -32.39
CA ALA A 10 -36.67 19.36 -31.00
C ALA A 10 -35.93 20.47 -30.24
N SER A 11 -36.53 21.66 -30.20
CA SER A 11 -36.12 22.76 -29.34
C SER A 11 -37.33 23.25 -28.55
N ASN A 12 -37.16 23.23 -27.22
CA ASN A 12 -37.89 23.98 -26.19
C ASN A 12 -39.30 23.51 -25.81
N LEU A 13 -39.37 22.69 -24.74
CA LEU A 13 -40.39 22.86 -23.70
C LEU A 13 -39.71 22.71 -22.32
N GLU A 14 -39.54 23.84 -21.64
CA GLU A 14 -39.32 23.93 -20.20
C GLU A 14 -40.62 23.56 -19.45
N SER A 15 -40.52 22.80 -18.35
CA SER A 15 -40.91 23.26 -17.00
C SER A 15 -41.19 22.10 -16.03
N SER A 16 -40.40 22.08 -14.96
CA SER A 16 -40.78 21.89 -13.55
C SER A 16 -41.29 20.53 -13.03
N ALA A 17 -40.35 19.89 -12.32
CA ALA A 17 -40.43 19.36 -10.94
C ALA A 17 -41.47 18.27 -10.60
N ILE A 18 -40.99 17.04 -10.31
CA ILE A 18 -41.26 16.31 -9.05
C ILE A 18 -40.40 15.05 -8.90
N ASN A 19 -39.87 14.88 -7.68
CA ASN A 19 -39.41 13.69 -6.95
C ASN A 19 -39.54 12.30 -7.59
N LEU A 20 -38.47 11.50 -7.55
CA LEU A 20 -38.31 10.32 -6.64
C LEU A 20 -36.97 9.62 -6.95
N LYS A 21 -35.95 9.78 -6.10
CA LYS A 21 -34.76 8.91 -6.09
C LYS A 21 -34.91 7.93 -4.94
N ASP A 22 -35.00 6.66 -5.29
CA ASP A 22 -34.97 5.55 -4.35
C ASP A 22 -33.69 4.72 -4.56
N LYS A 23 -33.08 4.40 -3.41
CA LYS A 23 -32.23 3.23 -3.11
C LYS A 23 -30.77 3.20 -3.63
N ILE A 24 -29.75 2.83 -2.86
CA ILE A 24 -29.54 2.39 -1.46
C ILE A 24 -28.05 2.65 -1.16
N VAL A 25 -27.73 3.26 -0.01
CA VAL A 25 -26.41 3.22 0.65
C VAL A 25 -26.69 2.81 2.10
N PRO A 26 -25.99 1.83 2.71
CA PRO A 26 -26.10 1.58 4.14
C PRO A 26 -25.16 2.52 4.92
N GLU A 27 -25.76 3.47 5.62
CA GLU A 27 -25.17 4.24 6.72
C GLU A 27 -25.49 3.51 8.03
N PHE A 28 -24.48 3.12 8.80
CA PHE A 28 -24.67 2.60 10.16
C PHE A 28 -24.67 3.78 11.15
N GLN A 29 -25.84 4.06 11.71
CA GLN A 29 -26.03 5.08 12.74
C GLN A 29 -25.85 4.52 14.15
N SER A 30 -25.18 5.34 14.96
CA SER A 30 -25.05 5.29 16.41
C SER A 30 -26.33 5.80 17.09
N VAL A 31 -26.75 5.19 18.20
CA VAL A 31 -27.73 5.79 19.13
C VAL A 31 -27.29 5.55 20.59
N HIS A 32 -27.33 6.63 21.39
CA HIS A 32 -27.16 6.74 22.85
C HIS A 32 -28.31 6.02 23.60
N GLU A 33 -28.27 5.65 24.90
CA GLU A 33 -28.23 6.57 26.07
C GLU A 33 -28.17 5.79 27.43
N LYS A 34 -27.34 6.31 28.37
CA LYS A 34 -27.31 6.37 29.87
C LYS A 34 -28.07 5.30 30.73
N GLU A 35 -27.62 4.83 31.91
CA GLU A 35 -27.22 5.56 33.14
C GLU A 35 -26.61 4.64 34.27
N ILE A 36 -25.53 5.12 34.93
CA ILE A 36 -24.99 4.99 36.34
C ILE A 36 -24.85 3.61 37.06
N THR A 37 -23.65 3.29 37.60
CA THR A 37 -23.29 3.24 39.06
C THR A 37 -21.82 2.80 39.29
N GLN A 38 -21.23 3.39 40.33
CA GLN A 38 -19.85 3.45 40.84
C GLN A 38 -19.36 2.18 41.57
N THR A 39 -18.11 1.71 41.35
CA THR A 39 -17.19 1.20 42.40
C THR A 39 -15.77 0.89 41.85
N LYS A 40 -14.71 1.45 42.49
CA LYS A 40 -13.31 0.95 42.53
C LYS A 40 -13.23 -0.18 43.59
N PRO A 41 -12.23 -1.09 43.66
CA PRO A 41 -10.78 -0.78 43.66
C PRO A 41 -9.81 -1.83 43.03
N ASP A 42 -8.55 -1.38 42.88
CA ASP A 42 -7.23 -2.05 42.99
C ASP A 42 -7.01 -3.52 42.55
N SER A 43 -6.00 -3.75 41.69
CA SER A 43 -4.84 -4.64 41.98
C SER A 43 -3.80 -4.66 40.85
N ASP A 44 -2.64 -4.12 41.21
CA ASP A 44 -1.24 -4.36 40.85
C ASP A 44 -0.81 -5.48 39.86
N SER A 45 0.29 -5.15 39.17
CA SER A 45 1.41 -6.00 38.73
C SER A 45 1.22 -7.06 37.62
N THR A 46 1.94 -6.89 36.51
CA THR A 46 3.23 -7.60 36.28
C THR A 46 3.90 -7.18 34.97
N THR A 47 5.00 -6.47 35.13
CA THR A 47 6.11 -6.25 34.19
C THR A 47 6.79 -7.58 33.83
N LYS A 48 7.11 -7.83 32.54
CA LYS A 48 8.23 -8.70 32.15
C LYS A 48 8.72 -8.36 30.72
N LEU A 49 9.60 -7.38 30.59
CA LEU A 49 11.07 -7.54 30.48
C LEU A 49 11.49 -8.34 29.24
N THR A 50 11.65 -7.56 28.18
CA THR A 50 12.64 -7.68 27.11
C THR A 50 14.04 -7.95 27.66
N SER A 51 14.74 -8.93 27.11
CA SER A 51 16.21 -8.97 27.11
C SER A 51 16.70 -9.85 25.96
N THR A 52 17.34 -9.22 24.97
CA THR A 52 18.48 -9.85 24.29
C THR A 52 19.43 -8.72 23.88
N ASP A 53 20.53 -8.63 24.61
CA ASP A 53 21.67 -7.74 24.38
C ASP A 53 22.40 -8.14 23.09
N ASN A 54 22.81 -7.14 22.28
CA ASN A 54 24.18 -7.01 21.77
C ASN A 54 24.40 -5.65 21.06
N PRO A 55 25.66 -5.17 20.95
CA PRO A 55 26.00 -3.76 21.21
C PRO A 55 26.38 -2.94 19.96
N HIS A 56 26.14 -1.63 20.08
CA HIS A 56 26.70 -0.49 19.34
C HIS A 56 26.52 -0.46 17.82
N ASP A 57 25.47 0.22 17.36
CA ASP A 57 25.59 1.07 16.17
C ASP A 57 24.49 2.16 16.21
N HIS A 58 24.74 3.30 15.60
CA HIS A 58 23.89 4.49 15.63
C HIS A 58 22.39 4.14 15.43
N ASN A 59 21.57 4.34 16.48
CA ASN A 59 20.12 4.11 16.49
C ASN A 59 19.43 4.98 15.42
N GLN A 60 19.44 4.51 14.17
CA GLN A 60 18.33 4.70 13.26
C GLN A 60 17.18 3.90 13.88
N ASP A 61 16.08 4.57 14.24
CA ASP A 61 14.87 3.90 14.71
C ASP A 61 14.35 3.03 13.56
N VAL A 62 14.78 1.76 13.53
CA VAL A 62 14.35 0.80 12.52
C VAL A 62 13.00 0.26 12.99
N GLU A 63 11.95 0.67 12.29
CA GLU A 63 10.62 0.14 12.49
C GLU A 63 10.43 -1.16 11.68
N ILE A 64 9.62 -2.07 12.20
CA ILE A 64 9.30 -3.34 11.55
C ILE A 64 7.80 -3.46 11.28
N ARG A 65 7.42 -3.80 10.04
CA ARG A 65 6.04 -4.15 9.68
C ARG A 65 5.98 -5.53 9.00
N SER A 66 5.21 -6.44 9.59
CA SER A 66 4.96 -7.74 8.98
C SER A 66 3.99 -7.63 7.80
N LEU A 67 4.40 -8.15 6.64
CA LEU A 67 3.58 -8.30 5.45
C LEU A 67 3.06 -9.73 5.39
N LYS A 68 1.73 -9.89 5.48
CA LYS A 68 1.07 -11.20 5.57
C LYS A 68 0.02 -11.34 4.49
N ARG A 69 -0.12 -12.54 3.93
CA ARG A 69 -1.22 -12.89 3.03
C ARG A 69 -2.53 -12.96 3.83
N ALA A 70 -3.56 -12.26 3.34
CA ALA A 70 -4.84 -12.14 4.06
C ALA A 70 -5.59 -13.47 4.21
N LYS A 71 -5.40 -14.43 3.29
CA LYS A 71 -6.13 -15.70 3.26
C LYS A 71 -5.82 -16.60 4.46
N ASP A 72 -4.54 -16.69 4.83
CA ASP A 72 -4.02 -17.68 5.76
C ASP A 72 -3.01 -17.10 6.77
N ASN A 73 -2.89 -15.76 6.82
CA ASN A 73 -1.90 -15.05 7.63
C ASN A 73 -0.45 -15.48 7.37
N PHE A 74 -0.19 -16.10 6.22
CA PHE A 74 1.16 -16.54 5.86
C PHE A 74 2.10 -15.34 5.81
N LEU A 75 3.18 -15.41 6.58
CA LEU A 75 4.19 -14.34 6.67
C LEU A 75 5.03 -14.34 5.40
N ILE A 76 5.05 -13.22 4.69
CA ILE A 76 5.80 -13.06 3.45
C ILE A 76 7.13 -12.36 3.74
N SER A 77 7.09 -11.29 4.54
CA SER A 77 8.24 -10.45 4.84
C SER A 77 8.03 -9.72 6.17
N ASN A 78 9.11 -9.50 6.92
CA ASN A 78 9.15 -8.47 7.95
C ASN A 78 9.88 -7.27 7.35
N ALA A 79 9.13 -6.28 6.89
CA ALA A 79 9.70 -5.09 6.27
C ALA A 79 10.35 -4.22 7.34
N GLU A 80 11.64 -3.94 7.17
CA GLU A 80 12.46 -3.08 8.02
C GLU A 80 12.55 -1.72 7.35
N TYR A 81 12.15 -0.64 8.03
CA TYR A 81 12.20 0.70 7.44
C TYR A 81 12.67 1.77 8.42
N THR A 82 13.23 2.83 7.87
CA THR A 82 13.72 4.01 8.59
C THR A 82 12.97 5.24 8.10
N SER A 83 13.52 6.45 8.21
CA SER A 83 12.98 7.61 7.51
C SER A 83 13.33 7.64 6.01
N THR A 84 14.36 6.89 5.59
CA THR A 84 14.97 7.04 4.26
C THR A 84 14.91 5.80 3.39
N TYR A 85 14.78 4.61 3.96
CA TYR A 85 14.71 3.37 3.18
C TYR A 85 13.77 2.35 3.82
N VAL A 86 13.29 1.43 2.99
CA VAL A 86 12.57 0.23 3.39
C VAL A 86 13.21 -0.98 2.72
N LYS A 87 13.47 -2.02 3.52
CA LYS A 87 13.96 -3.31 3.08
C LYS A 87 12.88 -4.35 3.33
N LEU A 88 12.57 -5.12 2.29
CA LEU A 88 11.58 -6.20 2.30
C LEU A 88 12.32 -7.52 2.11
N PRO A 89 12.93 -8.10 3.17
CA PRO A 89 13.49 -9.44 3.10
C PRO A 89 12.37 -10.48 2.98
N LEU A 90 12.47 -11.38 2.02
CA LEU A 90 11.54 -12.50 1.90
C LEU A 90 11.89 -13.58 2.93
N VAL A 91 10.87 -14.23 3.51
CA VAL A 91 11.09 -15.39 4.36
C VAL A 91 11.62 -16.56 3.53
N ASN A 92 12.51 -17.37 4.09
CA ASN A 92 13.27 -18.39 3.35
C ASN A 92 12.38 -19.38 2.55
N ASP A 93 11.15 -19.63 3.03
CA ASP A 93 10.22 -20.58 2.39
C ASP A 93 9.38 -19.95 1.26
N THR A 94 9.60 -18.67 0.93
CA THR A 94 8.92 -17.99 -0.18
C THR A 94 9.77 -17.99 -1.44
N ASN A 95 9.54 -18.98 -2.30
CA ASN A 95 10.16 -19.01 -3.62
C ASN A 95 9.39 -18.09 -4.59
N LEU A 96 9.79 -16.82 -4.65
CA LEU A 96 9.22 -15.81 -5.54
C LEU A 96 10.22 -15.43 -6.62
N ASN A 97 9.98 -15.88 -7.85
CA ASN A 97 10.82 -15.53 -8.98
C ASN A 97 10.52 -14.11 -9.52
N ILE A 98 11.55 -13.37 -9.90
CA ILE A 98 11.42 -12.03 -10.51
C ILE A 98 10.56 -12.02 -11.79
N ASP A 99 10.46 -13.14 -12.50
CA ASP A 99 9.66 -13.27 -13.72
C ASP A 99 8.21 -13.64 -13.45
N THR A 100 7.85 -14.00 -12.21
CA THR A 100 6.47 -14.32 -11.85
C THR A 100 5.60 -13.05 -11.85
N PRO A 101 4.58 -12.94 -12.73
CA PRO A 101 3.72 -11.76 -12.73
C PRO A 101 2.86 -11.71 -11.47
N PRO A 102 2.64 -10.53 -10.85
CA PRO A 102 2.79 -9.21 -11.47
C PRO A 102 4.06 -8.42 -11.03
N PHE A 103 5.15 -9.09 -10.62
CA PHE A 103 6.31 -8.42 -10.03
C PHE A 103 6.88 -7.28 -10.89
N LYS A 104 7.40 -7.60 -12.08
CA LYS A 104 8.01 -6.59 -12.98
C LYS A 104 6.98 -5.59 -13.50
N SER A 105 5.85 -6.07 -14.02
CA SER A 105 4.87 -5.21 -14.70
C SER A 105 4.18 -4.22 -13.76
N PHE A 106 3.91 -4.63 -12.52
CA PHE A 106 3.17 -3.80 -11.57
C PHE A 106 4.08 -3.17 -10.53
N PHE A 107 4.81 -3.97 -9.75
CA PHE A 107 5.60 -3.41 -8.65
C PHE A 107 6.72 -2.50 -9.17
N ILE A 108 7.54 -3.02 -10.08
CA ILE A 108 8.68 -2.28 -10.63
C ILE A 108 8.20 -1.19 -11.59
N ASN A 109 7.58 -1.57 -12.70
CA ASN A 109 7.34 -0.67 -13.82
C ASN A 109 6.20 0.33 -13.56
N ARG A 110 5.18 -0.03 -12.76
CA ARG A 110 4.04 0.86 -12.52
C ARG A 110 4.20 1.68 -11.24
N ILE A 111 4.60 1.05 -10.13
CA ILE A 111 4.70 1.76 -8.85
C ILE A 111 6.05 2.47 -8.72
N LEU A 112 7.16 1.72 -8.68
CA LEU A 112 8.47 2.30 -8.39
C LEU A 112 8.96 3.24 -9.50
N GLU A 113 8.84 2.84 -10.77
CA GLU A 113 9.18 3.71 -11.90
C GLU A 113 8.20 4.89 -12.05
N GLY A 114 6.92 4.71 -11.71
CA GLY A 114 5.95 5.80 -11.68
C GLY A 114 6.30 6.85 -10.63
N MET A 115 6.71 6.40 -9.45
CA MET A 115 7.25 7.24 -8.39
C MET A 115 8.55 7.95 -8.81
N LYS A 116 9.48 7.24 -9.46
CA LYS A 116 10.74 7.80 -9.99
C LYS A 116 10.50 8.86 -11.06
N THR A 117 9.48 8.67 -11.89
CA THR A 117 9.06 9.65 -12.90
C THR A 117 8.55 10.94 -12.27
N LYS A 118 7.70 10.85 -11.26
CA LYS A 118 7.22 12.02 -10.50
C LYS A 118 8.37 12.76 -9.81
N ASP A 119 9.35 12.04 -9.27
CA ASP A 119 10.54 12.66 -8.67
C ASP A 119 11.35 13.45 -9.71
N ARG A 120 11.50 12.94 -10.94
CA ARG A 120 12.16 13.69 -12.04
C ARG A 120 11.39 14.96 -12.42
N GLU A 121 10.06 14.92 -12.42
CA GLU A 121 9.24 16.13 -12.66
C GLU A 121 9.41 17.16 -11.54
N LYS A 122 9.50 16.73 -10.28
CA LYS A 122 9.77 17.61 -9.13
C LYS A 122 11.15 18.27 -9.22
N ILE A 123 12.16 17.57 -9.71
CA ILE A 123 13.51 18.14 -9.94
C ILE A 123 13.46 19.25 -10.99
N GLN A 124 12.73 19.04 -12.09
CA GLN A 124 12.59 20.07 -13.13
C GLN A 124 11.93 21.35 -12.59
N LYS A 125 11.10 21.22 -11.54
CA LYS A 125 10.46 22.34 -10.83
C LYS A 125 11.31 22.91 -9.69
N GLY A 126 12.46 22.30 -9.37
CA GLY A 126 13.31 22.68 -8.24
C GLY A 126 12.71 22.35 -6.86
N GLU A 127 11.75 21.41 -6.80
CA GLU A 127 11.08 21.03 -5.54
C GLU A 127 11.89 20.01 -4.72
N ILE A 128 12.72 19.19 -5.38
CA ILE A 128 13.61 18.21 -4.74
C ILE A 128 14.96 18.16 -5.48
N ASN A 129 15.99 17.63 -4.83
CA ASN A 129 17.32 17.43 -5.40
C ASN A 129 17.44 16.08 -6.14
N ALA A 130 18.44 15.98 -7.03
CA ALA A 130 18.72 14.73 -7.75
C ALA A 130 19.09 13.54 -6.83
N SER A 131 19.69 13.81 -5.67
CA SER A 131 20.00 12.81 -4.66
C SER A 131 18.76 12.26 -3.92
N GLU A 132 17.60 12.91 -4.09
CA GLU A 132 16.35 12.58 -3.40
C GLU A 132 15.38 11.78 -4.29
N ILE A 133 15.81 11.42 -5.50
CA ILE A 133 15.04 10.51 -6.37
C ILE A 133 14.94 9.15 -5.68
N ILE A 134 13.73 8.59 -5.66
CA ILE A 134 13.51 7.21 -5.23
C ILE A 134 14.33 6.24 -6.07
N ASP A 135 14.94 5.27 -5.41
CA ASP A 135 15.63 4.19 -6.10
C ASP A 135 15.32 2.84 -5.47
N TYR A 136 15.57 1.77 -6.21
CA TYR A 136 15.32 0.42 -5.72
C TYR A 136 16.39 -0.57 -6.18
N LYS A 137 16.58 -1.60 -5.36
CA LYS A 137 17.42 -2.74 -5.66
C LYS A 137 16.66 -4.02 -5.36
N VAL A 138 16.69 -4.96 -6.29
CA VAL A 138 16.20 -6.32 -6.10
C VAL A 138 17.41 -7.22 -5.93
N ASP A 139 17.53 -7.85 -4.76
CA ASP A 139 18.50 -8.91 -4.53
C ASP A 139 17.85 -10.25 -4.83
N SER A 140 18.48 -11.06 -5.66
CA SER A 140 17.98 -12.36 -6.11
C SER A 140 19.11 -13.37 -6.24
N ASP A 141 18.80 -14.65 -6.11
CA ASP A 141 19.75 -15.72 -6.40
C ASP A 141 20.00 -15.89 -7.92
N GLN A 142 20.85 -16.86 -8.27
CA GLN A 142 21.21 -17.19 -9.65
C GLN A 142 20.01 -17.69 -10.49
N ASN A 143 18.95 -18.14 -9.83
CA ASN A 143 17.74 -18.69 -10.44
C ASN A 143 16.65 -17.60 -10.58
N GLY A 144 16.93 -16.37 -10.14
CA GLY A 144 15.99 -15.26 -10.16
C GLY A 144 15.00 -15.26 -9.00
N ASN A 145 15.22 -16.07 -7.95
CA ASN A 145 14.38 -16.04 -6.76
C ASN A 145 14.77 -14.84 -5.91
N ILE A 146 13.78 -14.02 -5.59
CA ILE A 146 13.96 -12.80 -4.82
C ILE A 146 14.38 -13.16 -3.39
N LYS A 147 15.43 -12.50 -2.89
CA LYS A 147 15.86 -12.56 -1.49
C LYS A 147 15.39 -11.34 -0.71
N SER A 148 15.54 -10.17 -1.31
CA SER A 148 15.05 -8.93 -0.72
C SER A 148 14.84 -7.84 -1.76
N ILE A 149 14.00 -6.87 -1.42
CA ILE A 149 13.87 -5.63 -2.17
C ILE A 149 14.22 -4.49 -1.23
N THR A 150 15.09 -3.58 -1.65
CA THR A 150 15.36 -2.33 -0.93
C THR A 150 14.84 -1.18 -1.76
N VAL A 151 14.07 -0.28 -1.16
CA VAL A 151 13.63 0.98 -1.75
C VAL A 151 14.16 2.12 -0.90
N SER A 152 14.89 3.04 -1.50
CA SER A 152 15.55 4.18 -0.86
C SER A 152 14.93 5.49 -1.34
N ASN A 153 15.01 6.53 -0.52
CA ASN A 153 14.49 7.87 -0.80
C ASN A 153 12.98 7.91 -1.09
N TYR A 154 12.17 7.13 -0.36
CA TYR A 154 10.70 7.24 -0.52
C TYR A 154 10.13 8.53 0.08
N ARG A 155 10.84 9.18 1.02
CA ARG A 155 10.56 10.48 1.65
C ARG A 155 9.28 10.57 2.50
N GLU A 156 8.14 10.25 1.91
CA GLU A 156 6.80 10.50 2.46
C GLU A 156 6.18 9.19 3.00
N LYS A 157 5.46 9.27 4.13
CA LYS A 157 4.82 8.10 4.76
C LYS A 157 3.76 7.45 3.86
N GLU A 158 3.09 8.27 3.05
CA GLU A 158 2.13 7.83 2.04
C GLU A 158 2.81 6.92 1.01
N ARG A 159 4.02 7.29 0.56
CA ARG A 159 4.81 6.48 -0.38
C ARG A 159 5.27 5.18 0.26
N LEU A 160 5.72 5.19 1.51
CA LEU A 160 6.03 3.97 2.26
C LEU A 160 4.82 3.03 2.33
N ASN A 161 3.64 3.56 2.68
CA ASN A 161 2.42 2.76 2.75
C ASN A 161 2.04 2.19 1.38
N GLU A 162 2.17 2.96 0.30
CA GLU A 162 1.94 2.48 -1.06
C GLU A 162 2.90 1.34 -1.44
N ILE A 163 4.19 1.47 -1.11
CA ILE A 163 5.21 0.43 -1.35
C ILE A 163 4.85 -0.85 -0.58
N LEU A 164 4.58 -0.75 0.72
CA LEU A 164 4.30 -1.91 1.58
C LEU A 164 2.99 -2.61 1.20
N ASN A 165 1.93 -1.85 0.93
CA ASN A 165 0.64 -2.39 0.53
C ASN A 165 0.73 -3.05 -0.85
N THR A 166 1.41 -2.41 -1.80
CA THR A 166 1.58 -2.98 -3.13
C THR A 166 2.45 -4.22 -3.11
N ALA A 167 3.57 -4.20 -2.37
CA ALA A 167 4.42 -5.38 -2.20
C ALA A 167 3.64 -6.56 -1.62
N THR A 168 2.87 -6.33 -0.55
CA THR A 168 2.01 -7.36 0.07
C THR A 168 1.06 -7.98 -0.94
N TRP A 169 0.37 -7.14 -1.74
CA TRP A 169 -0.54 -7.61 -2.77
C TRP A 169 0.18 -8.37 -3.89
N VAL A 170 1.28 -7.83 -4.41
CA VAL A 170 2.06 -8.43 -5.50
C VAL A 170 2.59 -9.80 -5.08
N PHE A 171 3.24 -9.89 -3.91
CA PHE A 171 3.76 -11.16 -3.40
C PHE A 171 2.65 -12.17 -3.15
N THR A 172 1.51 -11.73 -2.60
CA THR A 172 0.34 -12.59 -2.47
C THR A 172 -0.09 -13.18 -3.82
N ARG A 173 -0.19 -12.35 -4.87
CA ARG A 173 -0.54 -12.81 -6.22
C ARG A 173 0.48 -13.75 -6.84
N MET A 174 1.76 -13.53 -6.58
CA MET A 174 2.81 -14.44 -7.07
C MET A 174 2.73 -15.80 -6.37
N LEU A 175 2.51 -15.81 -5.05
CA LEU A 175 2.32 -17.05 -4.28
C LEU A 175 1.05 -17.82 -4.70
N GLU A 176 0.01 -17.13 -5.16
CA GLU A 176 -1.20 -17.76 -5.70
C GLU A 176 -0.98 -18.43 -7.07
N LYS A 177 0.05 -18.03 -7.82
CA LYS A 177 0.38 -18.59 -9.14
C LYS A 177 1.47 -19.66 -9.12
N GLY A 178 2.33 -19.63 -8.10
CA GLY A 178 3.40 -20.60 -7.93
C GLY A 178 2.95 -21.98 -7.40
N ASN A 179 1.67 -22.13 -7.09
CA ASN A 179 1.03 -23.36 -6.61
C ASN A 179 0.19 -24.04 -7.70
#